data_AF-A0A6A5SBV9-F1
#
_entry.id   AF-A0A6A5SBV9-F1
#
_cell.length_a   1.000
_cell.length_b   1.000
_cell.length_c   1.000
_cell.angle_alpha   90.00
_cell.angle_beta   90.00
_cell.angle_gamma   90.00
#
_symmetry.space_group_name_H-M   'P 1'
#
loop_
_entity.id
_entity.type
_entity.pdbx_description
1 polymer ?
#
loop_
_entity_poly.entity_id
_entity_poly.type
_entity_poly.pdbx_seq_one_letter_code
_entity_poly.pdbx_strand_id
1 'polypeptide(L)'
;MDRLKVYFNNTTDELIQGDVRIPVIRKWGHPWFHLNKREQATVFLTETELRRLHRRFGHPAVMRLAKLLKDAGHNDFEEKTLKEITRFCHHCQLNSSAPRRFKFTLKDDRYFNYEIL
;
A
#
# COMPACT_ATOMS: atom_id res chain seq x y z
N MET A 1 9.12 -17.28 -25.69
CA MET A 1 7.79 -17.36 -26.35
C MET A 1 7.78 -18.46 -27.40
N ASP A 2 8.83 -18.59 -28.21
CA ASP A 2 8.93 -19.59 -29.28
C ASP A 2 8.75 -21.04 -28.83
N ARG A 3 9.33 -21.42 -27.68
CA ARG A 3 9.18 -22.79 -27.14
C ARG A 3 7.71 -23.17 -26.83
N LEU A 4 6.89 -22.19 -26.47
CA LEU A 4 5.47 -22.39 -26.14
C LEU A 4 4.56 -22.18 -27.36
N LYS A 5 5.12 -21.83 -28.54
CA LYS A 5 4.39 -21.42 -29.74
C LYS A 5 3.39 -20.28 -29.48
N VAL A 6 3.78 -19.37 -28.59
CA VAL A 6 3.00 -18.19 -28.23
C VAL A 6 3.60 -17.00 -28.95
N TYR A 7 2.77 -16.12 -29.51
CA TYR A 7 3.22 -14.83 -30.01
C TYR A 7 2.28 -13.71 -29.55
N PHE A 8 2.81 -12.49 -29.48
CA PHE A 8 2.04 -11.32 -29.13
C PHE A 8 1.63 -10.56 -30.39
N ASN A 9 0.34 -10.37 -30.58
CA ASN A 9 -0.21 -9.58 -31.68
C ASN A 9 -0.33 -8.12 -31.23
N ASN A 10 0.62 -7.29 -31.68
CA ASN A 10 0.67 -5.86 -31.35
C ASN A 10 -0.50 -5.04 -31.93
N THR A 11 -1.23 -5.56 -32.91
CA THR A 11 -2.32 -4.83 -33.58
C THR A 11 -3.63 -5.02 -32.83
N THR A 12 -3.85 -6.20 -32.25
CA THR A 12 -5.06 -6.52 -31.47
C THR A 12 -4.82 -6.52 -29.97
N ASP A 13 -3.56 -6.34 -29.53
CA ASP A 13 -3.15 -6.45 -28.13
C ASP A 13 -3.57 -7.78 -27.48
N GLU A 14 -3.36 -8.88 -28.22
CA GLU A 14 -3.70 -10.23 -27.78
C GLU A 14 -2.46 -11.14 -27.78
N LEU A 15 -2.35 -11.97 -26.76
CA LEU A 15 -1.41 -13.09 -26.73
C LEU A 15 -2.11 -14.29 -27.36
N ILE A 16 -1.52 -14.84 -28.42
CA ILE A 16 -2.11 -15.94 -29.20
C ILE A 16 -1.27 -17.20 -28.99
N GLN A 17 -1.93 -18.28 -28.56
CA GLN A 17 -1.37 -19.62 -28.46
C GLN A 17 -2.33 -20.63 -29.09
N GLY A 18 -2.17 -20.90 -30.39
CA GLY A 18 -3.14 -21.69 -31.15
C GLY A 18 -4.51 -20.99 -31.16
N ASP A 19 -5.56 -21.69 -30.70
CA ASP A 19 -6.92 -21.14 -30.57
C ASP A 19 -7.14 -20.32 -29.29
N VAL A 20 -6.20 -20.36 -28.34
CA VAL A 20 -6.33 -19.60 -27.09
C VAL A 20 -5.91 -18.15 -27.35
N ARG A 21 -6.85 -17.22 -27.16
CA ARG A 21 -6.64 -15.77 -27.25
C ARG A 21 -6.77 -15.16 -25.88
N ILE A 22 -5.73 -14.47 -25.44
CA ILE A 22 -5.70 -13.82 -24.13
C ILE A 22 -5.51 -12.32 -24.35
N PRO A 23 -6.49 -11.47 -23.97
CA PRO A 23 -6.37 -10.03 -24.12
C PRO A 23 -5.30 -9.49 -23.17
N VAL A 24 -4.42 -8.64 -23.68
CA VAL A 24 -3.32 -8.01 -22.95
C VAL A 24 -3.62 -6.53 -22.84
N ILE A 25 -3.47 -5.96 -21.65
CA ILE A 25 -3.76 -4.54 -21.42
C ILE A 25 -2.47 -3.75 -21.61
N ARG A 26 -2.46 -2.73 -22.47
CA ARG A 26 -1.34 -1.78 -22.54
C ARG A 26 -1.45 -0.72 -21.47
N LYS A 27 -0.41 -0.58 -20.66
CA LYS A 27 -0.23 0.53 -19.70
C LYS A 27 1.13 1.16 -19.91
N TRP A 28 1.17 2.49 -20.09
CA TRP A 28 2.40 3.26 -20.33
C TRP A 28 3.23 2.78 -21.52
N GLY A 29 2.59 2.30 -22.59
CA GLY A 29 3.28 1.76 -23.77
C GLY A 29 3.84 0.35 -23.61
N HIS A 30 3.65 -0.28 -22.45
CA HIS A 30 4.08 -1.65 -22.17
C HIS A 30 2.89 -2.62 -22.10
N PRO A 31 2.98 -3.82 -22.70
CA PRO A 31 1.96 -4.86 -22.55
C PRO A 31 2.00 -5.48 -21.15
N TRP A 32 0.87 -5.47 -20.44
CA TRP A 32 0.69 -6.07 -19.13
C TRP A 32 -0.23 -7.29 -19.20
N PHE A 33 0.25 -8.40 -18.66
CA PHE A 33 -0.47 -9.66 -18.59
C PHE A 33 -1.06 -9.86 -17.20
N HIS A 34 -2.39 -9.80 -17.10
CA HIS A 34 -3.11 -10.05 -15.86
C HIS A 34 -3.70 -11.47 -15.90
N LEU A 35 -3.31 -12.33 -14.97
CA LEU A 35 -3.69 -13.75 -14.96
C LEU A 35 -5.14 -13.96 -14.48
N ASN A 36 -5.69 -12.98 -13.75
CA ASN A 36 -7.07 -13.04 -13.25
C ASN A 36 -7.91 -11.83 -13.72
N LYS A 37 -9.18 -12.07 -14.13
CA LYS A 37 -10.15 -10.98 -14.41
C LYS A 37 -10.35 -10.03 -13.22
N ARG A 38 -10.11 -10.50 -11.98
CA ARG A 38 -10.12 -9.66 -10.76
C ARG A 38 -8.96 -8.68 -10.69
N GLU A 39 -7.80 -9.01 -11.26
CA GLU A 39 -6.63 -8.13 -11.33
C GLU A 39 -6.77 -7.04 -12.42
N GLN A 40 -7.74 -7.18 -13.33
CA GLN A 40 -7.98 -6.20 -14.39
C GLN A 40 -8.70 -4.93 -13.89
N ALA A 41 -9.45 -5.00 -12.79
CA ALA A 41 -10.37 -3.93 -12.38
C ALA A 41 -10.14 -3.37 -10.97
N THR A 42 -9.49 -4.09 -10.08
CA THR A 42 -9.34 -3.66 -8.69
C THR A 42 -7.99 -4.11 -8.16
N VAL A 43 -7.51 -3.48 -7.09
CA VAL A 43 -6.26 -3.82 -6.37
C VAL A 43 -5.02 -3.11 -6.93
N PHE A 44 -5.01 -1.77 -6.85
CA PHE A 44 -3.75 -1.02 -6.85
C PHE A 44 -3.38 -0.45 -5.47
N LEU A 45 -4.27 -0.56 -4.49
CA LEU A 45 -4.13 0.10 -3.18
C LEU A 45 -4.83 -0.69 -2.06
N THR A 46 -4.81 -2.02 -2.11
CA THR A 46 -5.21 -2.77 -0.91
C THR A 46 -4.27 -2.44 0.25
N GLU A 47 -4.75 -2.56 1.49
CA GLU A 47 -3.96 -2.22 2.68
C GLU A 47 -2.59 -2.94 2.70
N THR A 48 -2.56 -4.19 2.22
CA THR A 48 -1.33 -4.99 2.13
C THR A 48 -0.32 -4.42 1.13
N GLU A 49 -0.79 -3.89 0.01
CA GLU A 49 0.03 -3.23 -1.00
C GLU A 49 0.56 -1.88 -0.49
N LEU A 50 -0.29 -1.09 0.16
CA LEU A 50 0.13 0.15 0.83
C LEU A 50 1.21 -0.12 1.89
N ARG A 51 1.06 -1.20 2.67
CA ARG A 51 2.10 -1.66 3.63
C ARG A 51 3.39 -2.06 2.92
N ARG A 52 3.32 -2.71 1.75
CA ARG A 52 4.49 -3.07 0.94
C ARG A 52 5.19 -1.85 0.36
N LEU A 53 4.43 -0.90 -0.19
CA LEU A 53 4.97 0.36 -0.73
C LEU A 53 5.64 1.18 0.37
N HIS A 54 4.99 1.32 1.53
CA HIS A 54 5.57 2.02 2.68
C HIS A 54 6.92 1.41 3.11
N ARG A 55 7.06 0.08 3.10
CA ARG A 55 8.35 -0.58 3.41
C ARG A 55 9.38 -0.41 2.29
N ARG A 56 8.99 -0.64 1.03
CA ARG A 56 9.91 -0.61 -0.13
C ARG A 56 10.46 0.77 -0.42
N PHE A 57 9.66 1.82 -0.20
CA PHE A 57 10.10 3.20 -0.36
C PHE A 57 10.88 3.76 0.84
N GLY A 58 11.23 2.93 1.82
CA GLY A 58 12.04 3.35 2.96
C GLY A 58 11.27 4.19 3.98
N HIS A 59 10.08 3.72 4.36
CA HIS A 59 9.25 4.34 5.40
C HIS A 59 8.93 5.82 5.17
N PRO A 60 8.42 6.20 3.98
CA PRO A 60 8.08 7.60 3.72
C PRO A 60 6.97 8.09 4.64
N ALA A 61 7.02 9.38 4.97
CA ALA A 61 5.94 10.06 5.66
C ALA A 61 4.62 9.95 4.86
N VAL A 62 3.49 9.90 5.58
CA VAL A 62 2.15 9.77 4.99
C VAL A 62 1.92 10.79 3.87
N MET A 63 2.28 12.04 4.09
CA MET A 63 2.13 13.12 3.10
C MET A 63 2.94 12.87 1.82
N ARG A 64 4.17 12.34 1.95
CA ARG A 64 5.02 12.03 0.80
C ARG A 64 4.43 10.88 0.00
N LEU A 65 4.01 9.82 0.69
CA LEU A 65 3.40 8.66 0.03
C LEU A 65 2.07 9.03 -0.65
N ALA A 66 1.23 9.82 0.01
CA ALA A 66 -0.02 10.32 -0.56
C ALA A 66 0.21 11.20 -1.80
N LYS A 67 1.22 12.06 -1.77
CA LYS A 67 1.58 12.89 -2.94
C LYS A 67 2.05 12.03 -4.11
N LEU A 68 2.92 11.05 -3.87
CA LEU A 68 3.40 10.14 -4.91
C LEU A 68 2.25 9.34 -5.55
N LEU A 69 1.27 8.92 -4.76
CA LEU A 69 0.10 8.22 -5.27
C LEU A 69 -0.77 9.12 -6.17
N LYS A 70 -0.99 10.37 -5.76
CA LYS A 70 -1.70 11.37 -6.58
C LYS A 70 -0.96 11.68 -7.88
N ASP A 71 0.35 11.87 -7.81
CA ASP A 71 1.21 12.14 -8.97
C ASP A 71 1.22 10.94 -9.95
N ALA A 72 1.07 9.71 -9.44
CA ALA A 72 0.92 8.49 -10.23
C ALA A 72 -0.49 8.26 -10.79
N GLY A 73 -1.45 9.16 -10.52
CA GLY A 73 -2.84 9.05 -11.00
C GLY A 73 -3.74 8.14 -10.16
N HIS A 74 -3.31 7.74 -8.97
CA HIS A 74 -4.12 6.96 -8.03
C HIS A 74 -4.80 7.88 -7.01
N ASN A 75 -6.08 8.20 -7.23
CA ASN A 75 -6.86 9.02 -6.31
C ASN A 75 -7.70 8.20 -5.31
N ASP A 76 -7.77 6.88 -5.49
CA ASP A 76 -8.66 5.98 -4.74
C ASP A 76 -8.00 5.41 -3.46
N PHE A 77 -7.31 6.24 -2.68
CA PHE A 77 -6.73 5.83 -1.39
C PHE A 77 -7.29 6.63 -0.22
N GLU A 78 -7.56 5.95 0.90
CA GLU A 78 -7.97 6.61 2.13
C GLU A 78 -6.74 7.00 2.97
N GLU A 79 -6.55 8.30 3.22
CA GLU A 79 -5.39 8.80 3.99
C GLU A 79 -5.33 8.20 5.42
N LYS A 80 -6.47 7.81 5.99
CA LYS A 80 -6.53 7.15 7.30
C LYS A 80 -5.79 5.82 7.31
N THR A 81 -5.93 5.02 6.27
CA THR A 81 -5.25 3.72 6.16
C THR A 81 -3.72 3.90 6.13
N LEU A 82 -3.23 4.92 5.43
CA LEU A 82 -1.80 5.27 5.43
C LEU A 82 -1.32 5.67 6.83
N LYS A 83 -2.11 6.46 7.57
CA LYS A 83 -1.78 6.82 8.96
C LYS A 83 -1.71 5.59 9.86
N GLU A 84 -2.66 4.68 9.75
CA GLU A 84 -2.66 3.42 10.51
C GLU A 84 -1.44 2.56 10.18
N ILE A 85 -1.09 2.42 8.90
CA ILE A 85 0.10 1.68 8.46
C ILE A 85 1.37 2.27 9.07
N THR A 86 1.53 3.59 9.03
CA THR A 86 2.70 4.24 9.65
C THR A 86 2.71 4.08 11.17
N ARG A 87 1.55 4.14 11.82
CA ARG A 87 1.40 3.98 13.27
C ARG A 87 1.76 2.58 13.75
N PHE A 88 1.38 1.54 13.01
CA PHE A 88 1.65 0.13 13.34
C PHE A 88 2.94 -0.41 12.72
N CYS A 89 3.72 0.42 12.04
CA CYS A 89 5.00 0.00 11.48
C CYS A 89 6.08 0.00 12.57
N HIS A 90 6.60 -1.18 12.89
CA HIS A 90 7.66 -1.36 13.89
C HIS A 90 8.89 -0.47 13.64
N HIS A 91 9.36 -0.38 12.39
CA HIS A 91 10.52 0.46 12.05
C HIS A 91 10.25 1.95 12.29
N CYS A 92 9.06 2.44 11.91
CA CYS A 92 8.65 3.82 12.15
C CYS A 92 8.48 4.11 13.63
N GLN A 93 7.96 3.16 14.42
CA GLN A 93 7.81 3.33 15.87
C GLN A 93 9.17 3.53 16.55
N LEU A 94 10.15 2.69 16.23
CA LEU A 94 11.49 2.75 16.82
C LEU A 94 12.27 4.01 16.40
N ASN A 95 12.15 4.41 15.14
CA ASN A 95 12.90 5.54 14.58
C ASN A 95 12.13 6.87 14.61
N SER A 96 10.92 6.86 15.15
CA SER A 96 10.13 8.09 15.32
C SER A 96 10.80 9.02 16.31
N SER A 97 10.57 10.32 16.13
CA SER A 97 11.03 11.33 17.08
C SER A 97 10.53 11.00 18.48
N ALA A 98 11.43 11.04 19.47
CA ALA A 98 11.07 10.78 20.86
C ALA A 98 9.90 11.69 21.30
N PRO A 99 8.92 11.16 22.04
CA PRO A 99 7.84 11.96 22.58
C PRO A 99 8.41 13.04 23.50
N ARG A 100 8.23 14.32 23.15
CA ARG A 100 8.81 15.46 23.89
C ARG A 100 8.23 15.64 25.29
N ARG A 101 6.99 15.17 25.53
CA ARG A 101 6.30 15.30 26.82
C ARG A 101 5.50 14.04 27.09
N PHE A 102 5.92 13.27 28.09
CA PHE A 102 5.08 12.22 28.64
C PHE A 102 3.95 12.88 29.43
N LYS A 103 2.70 12.74 28.94
CA LYS A 103 1.51 13.12 29.69
C LYS A 103 0.96 11.84 30.32
N PHE A 104 1.43 11.50 31.51
CA PHE A 104 0.76 10.52 32.33
C PHE A 104 -0.41 11.22 33.03
N THR A 105 -1.62 10.72 32.81
CA THR A 105 -2.75 10.97 33.71
C THR A 105 -2.66 9.91 34.79
N LEU A 106 -2.20 10.29 35.99
CA LEU A 106 -2.41 9.48 37.17
C LEU A 106 -3.94 9.39 37.38
N LYS A 107 -4.50 8.18 37.38
CA LYS A 107 -5.87 7.99 37.85
C LYS A 107 -5.83 8.18 39.36
N ASP A 108 -6.34 9.31 39.83
CA ASP A 108 -6.40 9.67 41.23
C ASP A 108 -7.60 8.96 41.90
N ASP A 109 -7.68 7.63 41.73
CA ASP A 109 -8.74 6.80 42.30
C ASP A 109 -8.48 6.51 43.80
N ARG A 110 -7.58 7.25 44.45
CA ARG A 110 -7.21 7.07 45.86
C ARG A 110 -7.30 8.40 46.60
N TYR A 111 -8.33 8.54 47.42
CA TYR A 111 -8.41 9.58 48.42
C TYR A 111 -7.28 9.38 49.44
N PHE A 112 -6.23 10.20 49.37
CA PHE A 112 -5.20 10.31 50.40
C PHE A 112 -5.75 11.04 51.63
N ASN A 113 -6.68 10.41 52.34
CA ASN A 113 -7.15 10.83 53.66
C ASN A 113 -7.29 9.59 54.55
N TYR A 114 -6.20 9.12 55.11
CA TYR A 114 -6.27 8.41 56.38
C TYR A 114 -5.27 9.08 57.32
N GLU A 115 -5.80 9.71 58.36
CA GLU A 115 -5.00 10.07 59.53
C GLU A 115 -4.43 8.77 60.10
N ILE A 116 -3.11 8.74 60.25
CA ILE A 116 -2.43 7.67 61.00
C ILE A 116 -2.63 8.05 62.47
N LEU A 117 -3.54 7.35 63.15
CA LEU A 117 -3.63 7.31 64.62
C LEU A 117 -2.68 6.27 65.18
#